data_AF-A0A3B4A0F3-F1
#
_entry.id   AF-A0A3B4A0F3-F1
#
_cell.length_a   1.000
_cell.length_b   1.000
_cell.length_c   1.000
_cell.angle_alpha   90.00
_cell.angle_beta   90.00
_cell.angle_gamma   90.00
#
_symmetry.space_group_name_H-M   'P 1'
#
loop_
_entity.id
_entity.type
_entity.pdbx_description
1 polymer ?
#
loop_
_entity_poly.entity_id
_entity_poly.type
_entity_poly.pdbx_seq_one_letter_code
_entity_poly.pdbx_strand_id
1 'polypeptide(L)'
;FSCLTKERVIVFVIFYFLVMTFLSPADLCLLGATCHYWRRMVRDPLLWRFFLLRDLPFWNSIDHLSMPQLELLHAPLIDEKQSLDDREEGGDTEPKVDYMAEWVTFWYINENKLKSPYKVVTSFLQSLVVSAEPRYAMFGPGMEQLDMSFVMRLMHSPDVLPVSGSGPPRRQIDGIGSGISYMFNNQHSFNILTLYSTNRAERERARTQHQNVDNKLFTVEVDNSGVTTYSPTPHVQRVCQVVDGFIYVANAERDHAENEPAQIQALLSSSWGSTSRPMLVLSCPGVNATTNRVPCVYMAKRLELTTLDNPWMVQDVVVESLSGLLDGISWLLRCSGVKLHNR
;
A
#
# COMPACT_ATOMS: atom_id res chain seq x y z
N PHE A 1 5.10 -27.73 -47.47
CA PHE A 1 5.20 -26.26 -47.59
C PHE A 1 4.36 -25.46 -46.58
N SER A 2 3.49 -26.07 -45.75
CA SER A 2 2.65 -25.34 -44.77
C SER A 2 3.24 -25.24 -43.34
N CYS A 3 4.10 -26.19 -42.93
CA CYS A 3 4.72 -26.18 -41.60
C CYS A 3 5.87 -25.16 -41.46
N LEU A 4 6.76 -25.09 -42.46
CA LEU A 4 7.92 -24.19 -42.47
C LEU A 4 7.55 -22.70 -42.46
N THR A 5 6.39 -22.33 -42.98
CA THR A 5 5.87 -20.96 -42.94
C THR A 5 5.30 -20.61 -41.58
N LYS A 6 4.61 -21.54 -40.89
CA LYS A 6 4.14 -21.33 -39.51
C LYS A 6 5.31 -21.17 -38.54
N GLU A 7 6.33 -22.03 -38.63
CA GLU A 7 7.52 -21.92 -37.77
C GLU A 7 8.27 -20.60 -37.98
N ARG A 8 8.45 -20.17 -39.23
CA ARG A 8 9.09 -18.88 -39.53
C ARG A 8 8.28 -17.70 -39.02
N VAL A 9 6.95 -17.75 -39.11
CA VAL A 9 6.08 -16.70 -38.57
C VAL A 9 6.12 -16.66 -37.04
N ILE A 10 6.16 -17.82 -36.37
CA ILE A 10 6.29 -17.90 -34.90
C ILE A 10 7.62 -17.31 -34.44
N VAL A 11 8.73 -17.71 -35.06
CA VAL A 11 10.06 -17.18 -34.74
C VAL A 11 10.12 -15.66 -34.94
N PHE A 12 9.51 -15.17 -36.02
CA PHE A 12 9.44 -13.73 -36.32
C PHE A 12 8.65 -12.99 -35.24
N VAL A 13 7.46 -13.48 -34.86
CA VAL A 13 6.62 -12.89 -33.81
C VAL A 13 7.33 -12.87 -32.45
N ILE A 14 8.00 -13.96 -32.07
CA ILE A 14 8.78 -14.04 -30.82
C ILE A 14 9.94 -13.03 -30.84
N PHE A 15 10.65 -12.90 -31.96
CA PHE A 15 11.75 -11.94 -32.10
C PHE A 15 11.27 -10.50 -31.94
N TYR A 16 10.17 -10.10 -32.60
CA TYR A 16 9.65 -8.73 -32.42
C TYR A 16 9.07 -8.48 -31.05
N PHE A 17 8.44 -9.49 -30.42
CA PHE A 17 8.02 -9.39 -29.03
C PHE A 17 9.21 -9.03 -28.14
N LEU A 18 10.32 -9.76 -28.29
CA LEU A 18 11.55 -9.48 -27.55
C LEU A 18 12.11 -8.09 -27.85
N VAL A 19 12.09 -7.61 -29.09
CA VAL A 19 12.52 -6.24 -29.40
C VAL A 19 11.62 -5.21 -28.70
N MET A 20 10.31 -5.43 -28.69
CA MET A 20 9.35 -4.52 -28.06
C MET A 20 9.51 -4.43 -26.55
N THR A 21 10.00 -5.46 -25.86
CA THR A 21 10.23 -5.40 -24.40
C THR A 21 11.34 -4.43 -23.99
N PHE A 22 12.23 -4.03 -24.92
CA PHE A 22 13.27 -3.02 -24.70
C PHE A 22 12.81 -1.59 -25.00
N LEU A 23 11.64 -1.41 -25.62
CA LEU A 23 11.14 -0.09 -26.01
C LEU A 23 10.43 0.60 -24.83
N SER A 24 10.50 1.93 -24.81
CA SER A 24 9.69 2.71 -23.88
C SER A 24 8.22 2.76 -24.35
N PRO A 25 7.26 3.06 -23.47
CA PRO A 25 5.86 3.26 -23.85
C PRO A 25 5.68 4.32 -24.95
N ALA A 26 6.50 5.37 -24.94
CA ALA A 26 6.51 6.40 -25.99
C ALA A 26 6.96 5.82 -27.34
N ASP A 27 8.04 5.04 -27.35
CA ASP A 27 8.54 4.38 -28.57
C ASP A 27 7.54 3.37 -29.12
N LEU A 28 6.86 2.64 -28.22
CA LEU A 28 5.77 1.74 -28.58
C LEU A 28 4.59 2.48 -29.23
N CYS A 29 4.21 3.66 -28.70
CA CYS A 29 3.18 4.50 -29.32
C CYS A 29 3.59 4.95 -30.73
N LEU A 30 4.86 5.35 -30.91
CA LEU A 30 5.39 5.73 -32.22
C LEU A 30 5.40 4.55 -33.19
N LEU A 31 5.82 3.36 -32.74
CA LEU A 31 5.78 2.14 -33.53
C LEU A 31 4.34 1.79 -33.96
N GLY A 32 3.39 1.89 -33.04
CA GLY A 32 1.97 1.66 -33.31
C GLY A 32 1.31 2.70 -34.23
N ALA A 33 1.93 3.87 -34.41
CA ALA A 33 1.48 4.88 -35.36
C ALA A 33 1.88 4.57 -36.81
N THR A 34 2.86 3.69 -37.04
CA THR A 34 3.40 3.41 -38.38
C THR A 34 2.43 2.66 -39.29
N CYS A 35 1.78 1.60 -38.80
CA CYS A 35 0.81 0.82 -39.58
C CYS A 35 -0.15 0.01 -38.69
N HIS A 36 -1.21 -0.55 -39.31
CA HIS A 36 -2.22 -1.36 -38.60
C HIS A 36 -1.65 -2.62 -37.94
N TYR A 37 -0.64 -3.26 -38.55
CA TYR A 37 0.03 -4.43 -37.98
C TYR A 37 0.73 -4.08 -36.66
N TRP A 38 1.59 -3.07 -36.67
CA TRP A 38 2.30 -2.60 -35.47
C TRP A 38 1.36 -2.07 -34.40
N ARG A 39 0.28 -1.38 -34.79
CA ARG A 39 -0.76 -0.96 -33.84
C ARG A 39 -1.38 -2.12 -33.09
N ARG A 40 -1.58 -3.26 -33.75
CA ARG A 40 -2.12 -4.48 -33.13
C ARG A 40 -1.07 -5.19 -32.27
N MET A 41 0.17 -5.28 -32.74
CA MET A 41 1.29 -5.91 -32.02
C MET A 41 1.65 -5.17 -30.72
N VAL A 42 1.69 -3.84 -30.75
CA VAL A 42 1.98 -3.02 -29.56
C VAL A 42 0.88 -3.13 -28.50
N ARG A 43 -0.35 -3.46 -28.89
CA ARG A 43 -1.49 -3.69 -27.98
C ARG A 43 -1.63 -5.14 -27.56
N ASP A 44 -0.61 -5.97 -27.79
CA ASP A 44 -0.65 -7.36 -27.40
C ASP A 44 -0.73 -7.51 -25.86
N PRO A 45 -1.70 -8.26 -25.31
CA PRO A 45 -1.85 -8.43 -23.86
C PRO A 45 -0.62 -9.01 -23.17
N LEU A 46 0.14 -9.90 -23.83
CA LEU A 46 1.35 -10.51 -23.24
C LEU A 46 2.46 -9.48 -23.04
N LEU A 47 2.55 -8.50 -23.94
CA LEU A 47 3.55 -7.45 -23.88
C LEU A 47 3.30 -6.57 -22.65
N TRP A 48 2.06 -6.18 -22.43
CA TRP A 48 1.67 -5.35 -21.28
C TRP A 48 1.68 -6.12 -19.96
N ARG A 49 1.31 -7.40 -19.97
CA ARG A 49 1.50 -8.29 -18.81
C ARG A 49 2.98 -8.41 -18.43
N PHE A 50 3.88 -8.53 -19.40
CA PHE A 50 5.33 -8.51 -19.16
C PHE A 50 5.78 -7.19 -18.53
N PHE A 51 5.35 -6.05 -19.06
CA PHE A 51 5.72 -4.74 -18.49
C PHE A 51 5.19 -4.57 -17.07
N LEU A 52 3.96 -4.96 -16.79
CA LEU A 52 3.42 -4.96 -15.43
C LEU A 52 4.30 -5.79 -14.48
N LEU A 53 4.57 -7.06 -14.82
CA LEU A 53 5.39 -7.94 -13.97
C LEU A 53 6.83 -7.43 -13.79
N ARG A 54 7.41 -6.82 -14.83
CA ARG A 54 8.74 -6.23 -14.78
C ARG A 54 8.79 -4.99 -13.89
N ASP A 55 7.79 -4.12 -13.99
CA ASP A 55 7.80 -2.80 -13.35
C ASP A 55 7.26 -2.83 -11.91
N LEU A 56 6.34 -3.75 -11.61
CA LEU A 56 5.70 -3.95 -10.30
C LEU A 56 6.66 -3.91 -9.10
N PRO A 57 7.82 -4.60 -9.13
CA PRO A 57 8.77 -4.58 -8.01
C PRO A 57 9.40 -3.21 -7.73
N PHE A 58 9.46 -2.33 -8.73
CA PHE A 58 10.07 -1.00 -8.62
C PHE A 58 9.09 0.06 -8.14
N TRP A 59 7.83 -0.31 -7.91
CA TRP A 59 6.83 0.63 -7.41
C TRP A 59 7.10 0.91 -5.93
N ASN A 60 7.03 2.20 -5.58
CA ASN A 60 7.30 2.68 -4.23
C ASN A 60 6.02 3.08 -3.47
N SER A 61 4.87 3.00 -4.14
CA SER A 61 3.58 3.37 -3.58
C SER A 61 2.45 2.66 -4.34
N ILE A 62 1.42 2.23 -3.62
CA ILE A 62 0.19 1.67 -4.20
C ILE A 62 -0.99 1.91 -3.27
N ASP A 63 -2.14 2.26 -3.82
CA ASP A 63 -3.36 2.51 -3.07
C ASP A 63 -4.53 1.60 -3.50
N HIS A 64 -5.61 1.64 -2.73
CA HIS A 64 -6.85 0.90 -3.00
C HIS A 64 -7.46 1.16 -4.38
N LEU A 65 -7.10 2.25 -5.09
CA LEU A 65 -7.61 2.57 -6.43
C LEU A 65 -6.67 2.08 -7.55
N SER A 66 -5.38 1.93 -7.24
CA SER A 66 -4.32 1.53 -8.18
C SER A 66 -3.89 0.07 -8.03
N MET A 67 -4.47 -0.67 -7.08
CA MET A 67 -4.19 -2.10 -6.85
C MET A 67 -4.57 -2.96 -8.07
N PRO A 68 -3.60 -3.63 -8.72
CA PRO A 68 -3.89 -4.52 -9.84
C PRO A 68 -4.46 -5.86 -9.33
N GLN A 69 -5.18 -6.56 -10.21
CA GLN A 69 -5.71 -7.88 -9.93
C GLN A 69 -4.62 -8.94 -10.09
N LEU A 70 -3.87 -9.18 -9.01
CA LEU A 70 -2.70 -10.06 -9.00
C LEU A 70 -3.05 -11.51 -9.39
N GLU A 71 -4.24 -11.99 -9.04
CA GLU A 71 -4.71 -13.33 -9.37
C GLU A 71 -4.74 -13.54 -10.89
N LEU A 72 -5.17 -12.53 -11.64
CA LEU A 72 -5.21 -12.58 -13.11
C LEU A 72 -3.83 -12.39 -13.74
N LEU A 73 -2.97 -11.58 -13.11
CA LEU A 73 -1.57 -11.41 -13.54
C LEU A 73 -0.72 -12.68 -13.40
N HIS A 74 -1.08 -13.56 -12.46
CA HIS A 74 -0.40 -14.84 -12.25
C HIS A 74 -1.14 -16.04 -12.87
N ALA A 75 -2.36 -15.85 -13.39
CA ALA A 75 -3.12 -16.90 -14.06
C ALA A 75 -2.35 -17.45 -15.29
N PRO A 76 -2.39 -18.78 -15.54
CA PRO A 76 -1.79 -19.36 -16.72
C PRO A 76 -2.41 -18.77 -18.00
N LEU A 77 -1.57 -18.49 -19.01
CA LEU A 77 -1.97 -17.85 -20.26
C LEU A 77 -2.83 -18.72 -21.17
N ILE A 78 -2.88 -20.02 -20.88
CA ILE A 78 -3.58 -21.05 -21.63
C ILE A 78 -4.32 -21.87 -20.58
N ASP A 79 -5.65 -21.82 -20.60
CA ASP A 79 -6.44 -22.84 -19.91
C ASP A 79 -6.40 -24.10 -20.77
N GLU A 80 -5.61 -25.11 -20.37
CA GLU A 80 -5.52 -26.39 -21.09
C GLU A 80 -6.89 -27.06 -21.26
N LYS A 81 -7.90 -26.65 -20.47
CA LYS A 81 -9.28 -27.15 -20.54
C LYS A 81 -10.11 -26.59 -21.70
N GLN A 82 -9.68 -25.51 -22.37
CA GLN A 82 -10.39 -24.97 -23.54
C GLN A 82 -9.90 -25.53 -24.89
N SER A 83 -8.95 -26.48 -24.90
CA SER A 83 -8.40 -27.02 -26.16
C SER A 83 -9.07 -28.27 -26.72
N LEU A 84 -10.16 -28.77 -26.12
CA LEU A 84 -10.89 -29.95 -26.61
C LEU A 84 -12.39 -29.88 -26.30
N ASP A 85 -13.11 -28.93 -26.89
CA ASP A 85 -14.48 -29.23 -27.34
C ASP A 85 -14.96 -28.23 -28.40
N ASP A 86 -15.35 -28.77 -29.55
CA ASP A 86 -16.03 -28.04 -30.61
C ASP A 86 -17.45 -27.70 -30.13
N ARG A 87 -17.70 -26.53 -29.49
CA ARG A 87 -19.07 -25.98 -29.48
C ARG A 87 -19.27 -24.53 -29.00
N GLU A 88 -20.11 -23.89 -29.82
CA GLU A 88 -21.08 -22.81 -29.53
C GLU A 88 -20.55 -21.40 -29.18
N GLU A 89 -20.55 -20.59 -30.24
CA GLU A 89 -20.60 -19.13 -30.28
C GLU A 89 -21.79 -18.62 -29.43
N GLY A 90 -21.56 -18.37 -28.14
CA GLY A 90 -22.60 -17.87 -27.23
C GLY A 90 -22.35 -17.93 -25.73
N GLY A 91 -21.15 -18.33 -25.27
CA GLY A 91 -20.80 -18.36 -23.85
C GLY A 91 -20.02 -17.12 -23.43
N ASP A 92 -20.42 -16.50 -22.31
CA ASP A 92 -19.77 -15.37 -21.66
C ASP A 92 -18.25 -15.54 -21.64
N THR A 93 -17.57 -14.80 -22.52
CA THR A 93 -16.11 -14.77 -22.57
C THR A 93 -15.62 -14.18 -21.27
N GLU A 94 -14.83 -14.94 -20.50
CA GLU A 94 -14.15 -14.43 -19.30
C GLU A 94 -13.60 -13.02 -19.56
N PRO A 95 -13.72 -12.07 -18.61
CA PRO A 95 -13.34 -10.70 -18.84
C PRO A 95 -11.88 -10.63 -19.26
N LYS A 96 -11.63 -10.34 -20.53
CA LYS A 96 -10.30 -10.17 -21.08
C LYS A 96 -9.69 -8.93 -20.42
N VAL A 97 -8.80 -9.16 -19.46
CA VAL A 97 -8.09 -8.10 -18.74
C VAL A 97 -7.31 -7.23 -19.72
N ASP A 98 -7.54 -5.92 -19.67
CA ASP A 98 -6.77 -4.94 -20.44
C ASP A 98 -5.55 -4.51 -19.63
N TYR A 99 -4.49 -5.32 -19.71
CA TYR A 99 -3.21 -5.04 -19.04
C TYR A 99 -2.60 -3.69 -19.44
N MET A 100 -2.88 -3.19 -20.65
CA MET A 100 -2.42 -1.86 -21.06
C MET A 100 -3.14 -0.78 -20.26
N ALA A 101 -4.45 -0.89 -20.09
CA ALA A 101 -5.24 0.05 -19.30
C ALA A 101 -4.81 0.05 -17.82
N GLU A 102 -4.54 -1.12 -17.23
CA GLU A 102 -4.02 -1.22 -15.85
C GLU A 102 -2.64 -0.56 -15.72
N TRP A 103 -1.71 -0.87 -16.63
CA TRP A 103 -0.37 -0.28 -16.63
C TRP A 103 -0.42 1.25 -16.78
N VAL A 104 -1.25 1.76 -17.70
CA VAL A 104 -1.41 3.21 -17.94
C VAL A 104 -2.07 3.89 -16.75
N THR A 105 -3.09 3.28 -16.14
CA THR A 105 -3.76 3.82 -14.96
C THR A 105 -2.75 3.99 -13.83
N PHE A 106 -1.93 2.96 -13.59
CA PHE A 106 -0.87 3.05 -12.60
C PHE A 106 0.17 4.11 -12.94
N TRP A 107 0.72 4.10 -14.16
CA TRP A 107 1.73 5.07 -14.58
C TRP A 107 1.23 6.50 -14.43
N TYR A 108 -0.01 6.77 -14.84
CA TYR A 108 -0.64 8.08 -14.70
C TYR A 108 -0.79 8.50 -13.23
N ILE A 109 -1.20 7.59 -12.34
CA ILE A 109 -1.34 7.87 -10.90
C ILE A 109 0.03 8.12 -10.25
N ASN A 110 1.02 7.30 -10.58
CA ASN A 110 2.35 7.34 -9.98
C ASN A 110 3.23 8.48 -10.54
N GLU A 111 3.17 8.81 -11.83
CA GLU A 111 3.91 9.96 -12.37
C GLU A 111 3.25 11.29 -12.01
N ASN A 112 1.92 11.37 -11.96
CA ASN A 112 1.26 12.59 -11.49
C ASN A 112 1.30 12.77 -9.97
N LYS A 113 1.90 11.82 -9.23
CA LYS A 113 2.16 11.66 -7.78
C LYS A 113 1.13 12.14 -6.76
N LEU A 114 0.22 13.05 -7.07
CA LEU A 114 -0.56 13.82 -6.11
C LEU A 114 -1.67 14.63 -6.83
N LYS A 115 -2.24 14.13 -7.93
CA LYS A 115 -3.52 14.60 -8.47
C LYS A 115 -4.51 13.43 -8.56
N SER A 116 -4.79 12.78 -7.42
CA SER A 116 -5.85 11.78 -7.38
C SER A 116 -7.21 12.47 -7.65
N PRO A 117 -8.09 11.86 -8.46
CA PRO A 117 -9.41 12.36 -8.82
C PRO A 117 -10.41 12.13 -7.69
N TYR A 118 -10.03 12.41 -6.43
CA TYR A 118 -11.01 12.63 -5.38
C TYR A 118 -11.77 13.88 -5.78
N LYS A 119 -12.83 13.69 -6.60
CA LYS A 119 -13.92 14.64 -6.71
C LYS A 119 -14.44 14.76 -5.29
N VAL A 120 -13.92 15.77 -4.60
CA VAL A 120 -14.51 16.38 -3.43
C VAL A 120 -15.87 16.89 -3.90
N VAL A 121 -16.86 15.99 -3.96
CA VAL A 121 -18.26 16.39 -3.90
C VAL A 121 -18.52 16.63 -2.44
N THR A 122 -17.96 17.72 -1.94
CA THR A 122 -18.42 18.30 -0.71
C THR A 122 -18.81 19.74 -1.00
N SER A 123 -20.12 19.92 -0.90
CA SER A 123 -20.89 21.12 -1.10
C SER A 123 -20.18 22.39 -0.61
N PHE A 124 -20.47 23.50 -1.31
CA PHE A 124 -20.12 24.90 -1.02
C PHE A 124 -20.35 25.38 0.44
N LEU A 125 -20.86 24.54 1.34
CA LEU A 125 -21.15 24.86 2.75
C LEU A 125 -20.13 24.30 3.76
N GLN A 126 -19.08 23.60 3.33
CA GLN A 126 -18.06 23.07 4.27
C GLN A 126 -17.11 24.12 4.88
N SER A 127 -17.18 25.39 4.47
CA SER A 127 -16.34 26.46 5.06
C SER A 127 -16.66 26.78 6.53
N LEU A 128 -17.69 26.14 7.11
CA LEU A 128 -18.12 26.35 8.49
C LEU A 128 -17.69 25.25 9.46
N VAL A 129 -17.05 24.18 8.97
CA VAL A 129 -16.48 23.15 9.86
C VAL A 129 -15.07 23.58 10.23
N VAL A 130 -14.88 23.96 11.49
CA VAL A 130 -13.55 24.09 12.10
C VAL A 130 -12.86 22.74 11.91
N SER A 131 -11.93 22.65 10.96
CA SER A 131 -11.14 21.43 10.76
C SER A 131 -10.36 21.17 12.03
N ALA A 132 -10.79 20.15 12.79
CA ALA A 132 -10.00 19.66 13.90
C ALA A 132 -8.66 19.14 13.35
N GLU A 133 -7.60 19.26 14.15
CA GLU A 133 -6.31 18.65 13.85
C GLU A 133 -6.49 17.13 13.73
N PRO A 134 -6.17 16.51 12.57
CA PRO A 134 -6.33 15.07 12.39
C PRO A 134 -5.47 14.28 13.38
N ARG A 135 -6.01 13.19 13.91
CA ARG A 135 -5.33 12.30 14.86
C ARG A 135 -5.18 10.91 14.26
N TYR A 136 -3.98 10.36 14.28
CA TYR A 136 -3.68 9.05 13.73
C TYR A 136 -3.11 8.11 14.78
N ALA A 137 -3.54 6.85 14.80
CA ALA A 137 -2.91 5.82 15.62
C ALA A 137 -1.78 5.16 14.81
N MET A 138 -0.57 5.11 15.37
CA MET A 138 0.57 4.44 14.74
C MET A 138 0.95 3.17 15.51
N PHE A 139 0.99 2.05 14.80
CA PHE A 139 1.33 0.75 15.37
C PHE A 139 2.00 -0.14 14.32
N GLY A 140 2.58 -1.27 14.74
CA GLY A 140 3.08 -2.30 13.81
C GLY A 140 4.50 -2.78 14.11
N PRO A 141 4.87 -3.94 13.56
CA PRO A 141 6.12 -4.62 13.84
C PRO A 141 7.36 -3.81 13.43
N GLY A 142 7.27 -2.99 12.37
CA GLY A 142 8.37 -2.17 11.89
C GLY A 142 8.81 -1.08 12.88
N MET A 143 8.02 -0.78 13.91
CA MET A 143 8.45 0.12 14.98
C MET A 143 9.47 -0.51 15.93
N GLU A 144 9.49 -1.85 16.03
CA GLU A 144 10.25 -2.59 17.04
C GLU A 144 11.32 -3.50 16.41
N GLN A 145 11.02 -4.11 15.26
CA GLN A 145 11.82 -5.15 14.62
C GLN A 145 12.96 -4.63 13.74
N LEU A 146 12.88 -3.38 13.26
CA LEU A 146 13.93 -2.79 12.41
C LEU A 146 15.17 -2.46 13.25
N ASP A 147 16.37 -2.65 12.68
CA ASP A 147 17.63 -2.33 13.36
C ASP A 147 17.64 -0.88 13.88
N MET A 148 17.23 0.05 13.00
CA MET A 148 17.02 1.46 13.34
C MET A 148 15.56 1.69 13.75
N SER A 149 15.32 2.25 14.93
CA SER A 149 13.96 2.54 15.40
C SER A 149 13.34 3.67 14.58
N PHE A 150 12.29 3.34 13.81
CA PHE A 150 11.54 4.31 13.00
C PHE A 150 11.06 5.51 13.82
N VAL A 151 10.47 5.27 15.00
CA VAL A 151 9.93 6.35 15.84
C VAL A 151 11.04 7.26 16.39
N MET A 152 12.16 6.68 16.83
CA MET A 152 13.31 7.50 17.26
C MET A 152 13.84 8.33 16.10
N ARG A 153 13.93 7.74 14.90
CA ARG A 153 14.41 8.46 13.73
C ARG A 153 13.48 9.59 13.32
N LEU A 154 12.17 9.37 13.38
CA LEU A 154 11.15 10.40 13.14
C LEU A 154 11.27 11.58 14.13
N MET A 155 11.43 11.30 15.43
CA MET A 155 11.56 12.35 16.44
C MET A 155 12.86 13.17 16.32
N HIS A 156 13.95 12.56 15.86
CA HIS A 156 15.27 13.21 15.75
C HIS A 156 15.55 13.76 14.34
N SER A 157 14.53 13.84 13.47
CA SER A 157 14.65 14.38 12.11
C SER A 157 13.68 15.54 11.88
N PRO A 158 13.81 16.65 12.62
CA PRO A 158 12.90 17.79 12.51
C PRO A 158 12.92 18.45 11.11
N ASP A 159 14.00 18.21 10.35
CA ASP A 159 14.17 18.73 9.00
C ASP A 159 13.20 18.10 7.99
N VAL A 160 12.73 16.88 8.27
CA VAL A 160 11.77 16.15 7.42
C VAL A 160 10.34 16.44 7.88
N LEU A 161 10.08 16.27 9.18
CA LEU A 161 8.75 16.46 9.75
C LEU A 161 8.88 17.14 11.12
N PRO A 162 8.80 18.49 11.18
CA PRO A 162 9.03 19.21 12.41
C PRO A 162 7.92 18.93 13.43
N VAL A 163 8.33 18.79 14.70
CA VAL A 163 7.39 18.69 15.83
C VAL A 163 6.77 20.07 16.06
N SER A 164 5.44 20.13 16.06
CA SER A 164 4.72 21.36 16.40
C SER A 164 4.98 21.69 17.87
N GLY A 165 5.79 22.71 18.13
CA GLY A 165 6.08 23.17 19.48
C GLY A 165 4.80 23.60 20.20
N SER A 166 4.46 22.90 21.28
CA SER A 166 3.53 23.34 22.33
C SER A 166 2.26 24.06 21.85
N GLY A 167 1.41 23.36 21.08
CA GLY A 167 -0.02 23.68 21.08
C GLY A 167 -0.58 23.43 22.49
N PRO A 168 -1.67 24.11 22.90
CA PRO A 168 -2.27 23.91 24.23
C PRO A 168 -2.51 22.41 24.48
N PRO A 169 -2.32 21.91 25.72
CA PRO A 169 -2.51 20.49 26.04
C PRO A 169 -3.96 20.11 25.73
N ARG A 170 -4.18 19.47 24.58
CA ARG A 170 -5.52 19.11 24.11
C ARG A 170 -5.76 17.65 24.40
N ARG A 171 -6.85 17.41 25.15
CA ARG A 171 -7.50 16.12 25.48
C ARG A 171 -6.54 14.93 25.43
N GLN A 172 -5.76 14.80 26.50
CA GLN A 172 -5.07 13.57 26.83
C GLN A 172 -6.08 12.43 26.85
N ILE A 173 -5.77 11.33 26.15
CA ILE A 173 -6.55 10.11 26.29
C ILE A 173 -6.04 9.46 27.58
N ASP A 174 -6.93 9.24 28.56
CA ASP A 174 -6.57 8.71 29.88
C ASP A 174 -5.77 7.41 29.74
N GLY A 175 -4.47 7.48 30.06
CA GLY A 175 -3.51 6.38 30.05
C GLY A 175 -2.53 6.34 28.86
N ILE A 176 -2.75 7.09 27.77
CA ILE A 176 -1.91 7.04 26.53
C ILE A 176 -0.92 8.21 26.47
N GLY A 177 -1.34 9.35 27.02
CA GLY A 177 -0.69 10.63 26.76
C GLY A 177 -1.35 11.39 25.61
N SER A 178 -0.75 12.52 25.24
CA SER A 178 -1.27 13.44 24.23
C SER A 178 -0.89 13.07 22.79
N GLY A 179 0.00 12.08 22.60
CA GLY A 179 0.66 11.87 21.31
C GLY A 179 1.69 12.94 20.98
N ILE A 180 2.24 12.88 19.78
CA ILE A 180 3.20 13.87 19.24
C ILE A 180 2.53 14.57 18.07
N SER A 181 2.42 15.91 18.16
CA SER A 181 1.94 16.74 17.06
C SER A 181 3.10 17.11 16.14
N TYR A 182 2.88 16.91 14.85
CA TYR A 182 3.80 17.24 13.77
C TYR A 182 3.23 18.38 12.92
N MET A 183 4.07 18.98 12.09
CA MET A 183 3.67 20.01 11.13
C MET A 183 4.08 19.60 9.72
N PHE A 184 3.10 19.40 8.84
CA PHE A 184 3.31 19.13 7.43
C PHE A 184 3.36 20.44 6.63
N ASN A 185 4.41 20.61 5.81
CA ASN A 185 4.65 21.78 4.97
C ASN A 185 4.50 23.13 5.68
N ASN A 186 4.78 23.18 7.00
CA ASN A 186 4.61 24.36 7.85
C ASN A 186 3.19 24.97 7.84
N GLN A 187 2.17 24.19 7.48
CA GLN A 187 0.79 24.66 7.31
C GLN A 187 -0.24 23.79 8.01
N HIS A 188 -0.03 22.47 8.04
CA HIS A 188 -1.01 21.52 8.53
C HIS A 188 -0.47 20.80 9.76
N SER A 189 -1.06 21.06 10.93
CA SER A 189 -0.78 20.25 12.11
C SER A 189 -1.57 18.94 12.07
N PHE A 190 -0.98 17.89 12.60
CA PHE A 190 -1.63 16.60 12.83
C PHE A 190 -0.93 15.88 13.98
N ASN A 191 -1.63 14.96 14.64
CA ASN A 191 -1.17 14.28 15.83
C ASN A 191 -1.03 12.77 15.58
N ILE A 192 0.10 12.19 16.01
CA ILE A 192 0.31 10.74 15.99
C ILE A 192 0.33 10.19 17.43
N LEU A 193 -0.55 9.22 17.68
CA LEU A 193 -0.61 8.41 18.89
C LEU A 193 0.11 7.09 18.65
N THR A 194 1.34 6.97 19.15
CA THR A 194 2.16 5.78 18.98
C THR A 194 1.77 4.69 19.98
N LEU A 195 1.30 3.55 19.48
CA LEU A 195 0.91 2.38 20.28
C LEU A 195 2.06 1.37 20.30
N TYR A 196 2.70 1.23 21.45
CA TYR A 196 3.74 0.23 21.67
C TYR A 196 3.16 -1.03 22.28
N SER A 197 3.65 -2.18 21.82
CA SER A 197 3.27 -3.46 22.38
C SER A 197 4.00 -3.73 23.69
N THR A 198 5.28 -3.40 23.78
CA THR A 198 6.13 -3.71 24.94
C THR A 198 7.05 -2.57 25.37
N ASN A 199 7.48 -2.60 26.64
CA ASN A 199 8.38 -1.59 27.19
C ASN A 199 9.79 -1.71 26.56
N ARG A 200 10.58 -0.62 26.60
CA ARG A 200 11.89 -0.55 25.92
C ARG A 200 12.88 -1.65 26.36
N ALA A 201 12.84 -2.03 27.64
CA ALA A 201 13.74 -3.04 28.20
C ALA A 201 13.39 -4.47 27.73
N GLU A 202 12.10 -4.78 27.57
CA GLU A 202 11.64 -6.04 26.97
C GLU A 202 12.03 -6.11 25.48
N ARG A 203 11.90 -4.99 24.75
CA ARG A 203 12.32 -4.88 23.33
C ARG A 203 13.81 -5.15 23.13
N GLU A 204 14.66 -4.54 23.96
CA GLU A 204 16.12 -4.75 23.90
C GLU A 204 16.51 -6.19 24.23
N ARG A 205 15.81 -6.88 25.14
CA ARG A 205 16.04 -8.31 25.44
C ARG A 205 15.59 -9.25 24.32
N ALA A 206 14.42 -9.00 23.75
CA ALA A 206 13.87 -9.80 22.66
C ALA A 206 14.74 -9.75 21.40
N ARG A 207 15.34 -8.58 21.12
CA ARG A 207 16.35 -8.42 20.05
C ARG A 207 17.55 -9.33 20.23
N THR A 208 18.06 -9.44 21.46
CA THR A 208 19.22 -10.31 21.76
C THR A 208 18.86 -11.80 21.71
N GLN A 209 17.60 -12.16 22.00
CA GLN A 209 17.17 -13.54 22.17
C GLN A 209 16.43 -14.16 20.97
N HIS A 210 16.10 -13.39 19.91
CA HIS A 210 15.28 -13.86 18.77
C HIS A 210 13.96 -14.53 19.20
N GLN A 211 13.43 -14.18 20.37
CA GLN A 211 12.17 -14.70 20.88
C GLN A 211 11.01 -13.79 20.47
N ASN A 212 9.92 -14.38 19.99
CA ASN A 212 8.67 -13.67 19.74
C ASN A 212 8.12 -13.18 21.08
N VAL A 213 7.92 -11.87 21.19
CA VAL A 213 7.26 -11.25 22.34
C VAL A 213 5.77 -11.17 22.04
N ASP A 214 4.95 -11.68 22.94
CA ASP A 214 3.50 -11.62 22.83
C ASP A 214 3.03 -10.16 22.67
N ASN A 215 2.16 -9.92 21.68
CA ASN A 215 1.72 -8.57 21.36
C ASN A 215 0.67 -8.08 22.37
N LYS A 216 1.08 -7.31 23.39
CA LYS A 216 0.20 -6.83 24.48
C LYS A 216 -0.85 -5.80 24.05
N LEU A 217 -0.86 -5.39 22.77
CA LEU A 217 -1.93 -4.53 22.22
C LEU A 217 -3.25 -5.29 22.07
N PHE A 218 -3.20 -6.61 21.97
CA PHE A 218 -4.34 -7.47 21.70
C PHE A 218 -4.56 -8.47 22.83
N THR A 219 -5.83 -8.73 23.11
CA THR A 219 -6.29 -9.93 23.79
C THR A 219 -6.54 -11.00 22.74
N VAL A 220 -5.97 -12.18 22.94
CA VAL A 220 -6.11 -13.33 22.04
C VAL A 220 -7.13 -14.28 22.66
N GLU A 221 -8.23 -14.49 21.95
CA GLU A 221 -9.23 -15.49 22.32
C GLU A 221 -9.14 -16.64 21.31
N VAL A 222 -8.90 -17.84 21.81
CA VAL A 222 -8.92 -19.06 20.98
C VAL A 222 -10.30 -19.66 21.11
N ASP A 223 -11.05 -19.70 20.02
CA ASP A 223 -12.37 -20.33 20.04
C ASP A 223 -12.27 -21.87 20.13
N ASN A 224 -13.39 -22.53 20.44
CA ASN A 224 -13.44 -23.99 20.55
C ASN A 224 -13.19 -24.71 19.20
N SER A 225 -13.15 -23.98 18.08
CA SER A 225 -12.80 -24.46 16.74
C SER A 225 -11.31 -24.31 16.39
N GLY A 226 -10.52 -23.68 17.25
CA GLY A 226 -9.09 -23.42 17.03
C GLY A 226 -8.77 -22.16 16.23
N VAL A 227 -9.76 -21.31 15.93
CA VAL A 227 -9.56 -20.00 15.29
C VAL A 227 -9.15 -18.97 16.34
N THR A 228 -8.05 -18.28 16.08
CA THR A 228 -7.56 -17.20 16.94
C THR A 228 -8.26 -15.89 16.58
N THR A 229 -9.03 -15.34 17.52
CA THR A 229 -9.65 -14.03 17.37
C THR A 229 -8.83 -13.00 18.15
N TYR A 230 -8.44 -11.93 17.47
CA TYR A 230 -7.73 -10.81 18.08
C TYR A 230 -8.73 -9.72 18.44
N SER A 231 -8.69 -9.24 19.68
CA SER A 231 -9.46 -8.08 20.12
C SER A 231 -8.51 -7.02 20.71
N PRO A 232 -8.65 -5.73 20.38
CA PRO A 232 -7.79 -4.71 20.97
C PRO A 232 -8.06 -4.59 22.47
N THR A 233 -7.02 -4.35 23.27
CA THR A 233 -7.18 -4.09 24.71
C THR A 233 -8.07 -2.85 24.96
N PRO A 234 -8.77 -2.74 26.10
CA PRO A 234 -9.71 -1.64 26.38
C PRO A 234 -9.11 -0.24 26.21
N HIS A 235 -7.81 -0.12 26.40
CA HIS A 235 -7.09 1.11 26.20
C HIS A 235 -6.95 1.49 24.72
N VAL A 236 -6.60 0.52 23.88
CA VAL A 236 -6.45 0.67 22.45
C VAL A 236 -7.81 0.89 21.79
N GLN A 237 -8.88 0.25 22.29
CA GLN A 237 -10.25 0.51 21.84
C GLN A 237 -10.62 2.00 21.94
N ARG A 238 -10.25 2.66 23.06
CA ARG A 238 -10.48 4.10 23.22
C ARG A 238 -9.70 4.96 22.21
N VAL A 239 -8.52 4.52 21.78
CA VAL A 239 -7.80 5.17 20.67
C VAL A 239 -8.57 5.02 19.39
N CYS A 240 -8.95 3.78 19.06
CA CYS A 240 -9.67 3.47 17.84
C CYS A 240 -10.97 4.27 17.74
N GLN A 241 -11.60 4.65 18.85
CA GLN A 241 -12.80 5.50 18.83
C GLN A 241 -12.56 6.98 18.52
N VAL A 242 -11.35 7.50 18.72
CA VAL A 242 -11.07 8.95 18.66
C VAL A 242 -10.13 9.37 17.54
N VAL A 243 -9.55 8.41 16.81
CA VAL A 243 -8.63 8.68 15.69
C VAL A 243 -9.36 8.75 14.36
N ASP A 244 -8.85 9.63 13.50
CA ASP A 244 -9.34 9.90 12.15
C ASP A 244 -8.75 8.93 11.11
N GLY A 245 -7.70 8.19 11.48
CA GLY A 245 -7.06 7.19 10.62
C GLY A 245 -5.94 6.43 11.33
N PHE A 246 -5.28 5.56 10.58
CA PHE A 246 -4.29 4.62 11.10
C PHE A 246 -3.01 4.66 10.28
N ILE A 247 -1.88 4.43 10.95
CA ILE A 247 -0.57 4.26 10.35
C ILE A 247 -0.02 2.91 10.81
N TYR A 248 0.15 1.97 9.88
CA TYR A 248 0.75 0.67 10.15
C TYR A 248 2.18 0.65 9.65
N VAL A 249 3.15 0.42 10.54
CA VAL A 249 4.56 0.31 10.17
C VAL A 249 4.91 -1.15 9.95
N ALA A 250 5.02 -1.55 8.69
CA ALA A 250 5.36 -2.90 8.27
C ALA A 250 6.89 -3.09 8.20
N ASN A 251 7.35 -4.29 8.56
CA ASN A 251 8.73 -4.69 8.32
C ASN A 251 8.83 -5.35 6.94
N ALA A 252 9.52 -4.70 6.00
CA ALA A 252 9.63 -5.20 4.62
C ALA A 252 10.82 -6.14 4.39
N GLU A 253 11.54 -6.56 5.45
CA GLU A 253 12.68 -7.50 5.36
C GLU A 253 12.32 -8.96 5.64
N ARG A 254 11.29 -9.21 6.45
CA ARG A 254 10.95 -10.55 6.94
C ARG A 254 9.75 -11.11 6.21
N ASP A 255 9.72 -12.43 6.09
CA ASP A 255 8.54 -13.14 5.61
C ASP A 255 7.40 -13.13 6.64
N HIS A 256 6.21 -13.44 6.14
CA HIS A 256 4.89 -13.36 6.79
C HIS A 256 4.89 -13.71 8.28
N ALA A 257 4.48 -12.77 9.14
CA ALA A 257 3.87 -13.15 10.42
C ALA A 257 2.39 -13.44 10.12
N GLU A 258 1.94 -14.67 10.36
CA GLU A 258 0.61 -15.19 9.99
C GLU A 258 -0.55 -14.37 10.59
N ASN A 259 -0.29 -13.62 11.66
CA ASN A 259 -1.32 -12.94 12.45
C ASN A 259 -1.51 -11.46 12.11
N GLU A 260 -0.69 -10.88 11.22
CA GLU A 260 -0.75 -9.43 10.89
C GLU A 260 -2.10 -8.98 10.30
N PRO A 261 -2.70 -9.70 9.33
CA PRO A 261 -3.98 -9.29 8.73
C PRO A 261 -5.10 -9.25 9.78
N ALA A 262 -5.20 -10.30 10.61
CA ALA A 262 -6.21 -10.39 11.67
C ALA A 262 -6.06 -9.28 12.72
N GLN A 263 -4.82 -8.92 13.09
CA GLN A 263 -4.54 -7.80 14.00
C GLN A 263 -4.94 -6.44 13.40
N ILE A 264 -4.68 -6.22 12.11
CA ILE A 264 -5.08 -5.01 11.40
C ILE A 264 -6.61 -4.91 11.35
N GLN A 265 -7.29 -5.97 10.93
CA GLN A 265 -8.75 -6.02 10.86
C GLN A 265 -9.39 -5.76 12.24
N ALA A 266 -8.83 -6.31 13.32
CA ALA A 266 -9.32 -6.10 14.68
C ALA A 266 -9.27 -4.63 15.14
N LEU A 267 -8.28 -3.85 14.67
CA LEU A 267 -8.16 -2.41 14.99
C LEU A 267 -9.04 -1.53 14.11
N LEU A 268 -9.24 -1.95 12.86
CA LEU A 268 -10.05 -1.23 11.87
C LEU A 268 -11.54 -1.56 11.94
N SER A 269 -11.95 -2.51 12.78
CA SER A 269 -13.32 -2.97 12.83
C SER A 269 -14.32 -1.83 13.03
N SER A 270 -15.45 -1.93 12.35
CA SER A 270 -16.53 -0.92 12.37
C SER A 270 -17.13 -0.69 13.76
N SER A 271 -16.93 -1.62 14.69
CA SER A 271 -17.27 -1.48 16.11
C SER A 271 -16.57 -0.30 16.80
N TRP A 272 -15.42 0.14 16.29
CA TRP A 272 -14.66 1.24 16.87
C TRP A 272 -14.83 2.57 16.15
N GLY A 273 -15.47 2.60 14.98
CA GLY A 273 -15.66 3.84 14.23
C GLY A 273 -15.95 3.61 12.75
N SER A 274 -16.01 4.70 11.98
CA SER A 274 -16.33 4.65 10.55
C SER A 274 -15.28 3.87 9.74
N THR A 275 -15.74 3.12 8.73
CA THR A 275 -14.89 2.48 7.72
C THR A 275 -14.30 3.50 6.73
N SER A 276 -14.76 4.75 6.74
CA SER A 276 -14.20 5.82 5.89
C SER A 276 -12.80 6.30 6.31
N ARG A 277 -12.27 5.79 7.43
CA ARG A 277 -11.00 6.25 8.00
C ARG A 277 -9.82 5.63 7.24
N PRO A 278 -8.88 6.43 6.72
CA PRO A 278 -7.78 5.92 5.92
C PRO A 278 -6.76 5.13 6.76
N MET A 279 -6.13 4.14 6.12
CA MET A 279 -5.01 3.37 6.64
C MET A 279 -3.77 3.58 5.76
N LEU A 280 -2.72 4.19 6.32
CA LEU A 280 -1.42 4.29 5.67
C LEU A 280 -0.52 3.17 6.16
N VAL A 281 -0.02 2.34 5.25
CA VAL A 281 0.99 1.32 5.53
C VAL A 281 2.36 1.85 5.12
N LEU A 282 3.27 1.97 6.07
CA LEU A 282 4.66 2.31 5.83
C LEU A 282 5.47 1.02 5.71
N SER A 283 5.86 0.69 4.48
CA SER A 283 6.69 -0.47 4.16
C SER A 283 8.16 -0.11 4.31
N CYS A 284 8.76 -0.52 5.42
CA CYS A 284 10.11 -0.13 5.79
C CYS A 284 11.10 -1.29 5.55
N PRO A 285 11.93 -1.25 4.49
CA PRO A 285 13.10 -2.13 4.41
C PRO A 285 14.15 -1.67 5.42
N GLY A 286 14.93 -2.59 5.97
CA GLY A 286 16.10 -2.21 6.76
C GLY A 286 17.31 -1.89 5.89
N VAL A 287 18.39 -1.51 6.56
CA VAL A 287 19.52 -0.75 5.98
C VAL A 287 20.24 -1.52 4.87
N ASN A 288 20.26 -2.85 4.95
CA ASN A 288 20.94 -3.72 3.99
C ASN A 288 20.00 -4.31 2.93
N ALA A 289 18.71 -3.98 2.96
CA ALA A 289 17.67 -4.69 2.21
C ALA A 289 17.24 -3.99 0.91
N THR A 290 18.02 -3.04 0.37
CA THR A 290 17.69 -2.41 -0.93
C THR A 290 17.54 -3.42 -2.07
N THR A 291 18.12 -4.61 -1.95
CA THR A 291 17.99 -5.71 -2.92
C THR A 291 16.96 -6.79 -2.55
N ASN A 292 16.52 -6.88 -1.29
CA ASN A 292 15.63 -7.95 -0.77
C ASN A 292 14.32 -7.41 -0.15
N ARG A 293 13.94 -6.17 -0.47
CA ARG A 293 12.69 -5.57 -0.01
C ARG A 293 11.49 -6.28 -0.63
N VAL A 294 10.45 -6.55 0.17
CA VAL A 294 9.12 -6.92 -0.33
C VAL A 294 8.48 -5.72 -1.05
N PRO A 295 8.17 -5.81 -2.36
CA PRO A 295 7.52 -4.71 -3.08
C PRO A 295 6.16 -4.35 -2.46
N CYS A 296 5.78 -3.07 -2.54
CA CYS A 296 4.56 -2.55 -1.90
C CYS A 296 3.29 -3.29 -2.33
N VAL A 297 3.22 -3.75 -3.58
CA VAL A 297 2.09 -4.52 -4.11
C VAL A 297 1.95 -5.88 -3.43
N TYR A 298 3.07 -6.57 -3.20
CA TYR A 298 3.08 -7.84 -2.49
C TYR A 298 2.86 -7.64 -0.98
N MET A 299 3.30 -6.52 -0.42
CA MET A 299 2.95 -6.13 0.95
C MET A 299 1.44 -5.91 1.11
N ALA A 300 0.80 -5.22 0.17
CA ALA A 300 -0.65 -5.03 0.17
C ALA A 300 -1.41 -6.36 0.11
N LYS A 301 -0.95 -7.29 -0.75
CA LYS A 301 -1.51 -8.65 -0.84
C LYS A 301 -1.33 -9.43 0.46
N ARG A 302 -0.10 -9.43 1.00
CA ARG A 302 0.26 -10.12 2.25
C ARG A 302 -0.59 -9.66 3.44
N LEU A 303 -0.83 -8.36 3.54
CA LEU A 303 -1.65 -7.79 4.61
C LEU A 303 -3.16 -7.85 4.32
N GLU A 304 -3.55 -8.50 3.21
CA GLU A 304 -4.94 -8.64 2.76
C GLU A 304 -5.69 -7.32 2.68
N LEU A 305 -5.01 -6.23 2.30
CA LEU A 305 -5.59 -4.88 2.35
C LEU A 305 -6.80 -4.72 1.43
N THR A 306 -6.86 -5.49 0.33
CA THR A 306 -8.00 -5.51 -0.59
C THR A 306 -9.29 -6.01 0.05
N THR A 307 -9.22 -6.69 1.20
CA THR A 307 -10.39 -7.15 1.97
C THR A 307 -10.94 -6.07 2.89
N LEU A 308 -10.20 -4.97 3.10
CA LEU A 308 -10.59 -3.89 4.00
C LEU A 308 -11.56 -2.93 3.28
N ASP A 309 -12.63 -2.54 3.98
CA ASP A 309 -13.54 -1.48 3.52
C ASP A 309 -12.88 -0.09 3.57
N ASN A 310 -11.79 0.05 4.33
CA ASN A 310 -11.10 1.31 4.55
C ASN A 310 -10.27 1.72 3.33
N PRO A 311 -10.21 3.03 3.00
CA PRO A 311 -9.22 3.54 2.05
C PRO A 311 -7.81 3.24 2.57
N TRP A 312 -6.96 2.61 1.75
CA TRP A 312 -5.60 2.28 2.15
C TRP A 312 -4.56 2.70 1.10
N MET A 313 -3.33 2.88 1.55
CA MET A 313 -2.14 3.05 0.72
C MET A 313 -0.93 2.41 1.39
N VAL A 314 -0.14 1.67 0.61
CA VAL A 314 1.18 1.19 1.00
C VAL A 314 2.22 2.15 0.41
N GLN A 315 3.07 2.70 1.26
CA GLN A 315 4.15 3.61 0.89
C GLN A 315 5.47 3.05 1.39
N ASP A 316 6.44 2.91 0.50
CA ASP A 316 7.77 2.52 0.92
C ASP A 316 8.51 3.68 1.56
N VAL A 317 9.17 3.39 2.68
CA VAL A 317 9.92 4.38 3.45
C VAL A 317 11.29 3.85 3.82
N VAL A 318 12.32 4.56 3.37
CA VAL A 318 13.69 4.29 3.82
C VAL A 318 13.86 4.90 5.20
N VAL A 319 14.01 4.07 6.24
CA VAL A 319 14.00 4.53 7.63
C VAL A 319 15.07 5.60 7.90
N GLU A 320 16.27 5.43 7.35
CA GLU A 320 17.40 6.33 7.59
C GLU A 320 17.15 7.77 7.09
N SER A 321 16.66 7.91 5.86
CA SER A 321 16.39 9.21 5.23
C SER A 321 14.97 9.70 5.46
N LEU A 322 14.05 8.83 5.88
CA LEU A 322 12.61 9.02 5.88
C LEU A 322 12.04 9.34 4.49
N SER A 323 12.77 9.01 3.41
CA SER A 323 12.30 9.25 2.04
C SER A 323 11.05 8.43 1.76
N GLY A 324 10.03 9.07 1.19
CA GLY A 324 8.70 8.47 0.96
C GLY A 324 7.69 8.76 2.08
N LEU A 325 8.14 9.13 3.29
CA LEU A 325 7.23 9.43 4.40
C LEU A 325 6.28 10.60 4.09
N LEU A 326 6.80 11.69 3.51
CA LEU A 326 6.01 12.87 3.20
C LEU A 326 4.93 12.60 2.14
N ASP A 327 5.21 11.71 1.18
CA ASP A 327 4.23 11.28 0.18
C ASP A 327 3.08 10.50 0.86
N GLY A 328 3.44 9.60 1.78
CA GLY A 328 2.50 8.87 2.64
C GLY A 328 1.61 9.78 3.48
N ILE A 329 2.22 10.71 4.21
CA ILE A 329 1.49 11.67 5.07
C ILE A 329 0.61 12.61 4.22
N SER A 330 1.09 13.04 3.06
CA SER A 330 0.30 13.86 2.13
C SER A 330 -0.97 13.14 1.70
N TRP A 331 -0.86 11.87 1.30
CA TRP A 331 -2.02 11.04 0.96
C TRP A 331 -3.00 10.92 2.15
N LEU A 332 -2.47 10.62 3.34
CA LEU A 332 -3.27 10.44 4.55
C LEU A 332 -4.06 11.70 4.92
N LEU A 333 -3.42 12.87 4.89
CA LEU A 333 -4.07 14.16 5.17
C LEU A 333 -5.17 14.48 4.15
N ARG A 334 -4.95 14.18 2.87
CA ARG A 334 -5.96 14.37 1.82
C ARG A 334 -7.19 13.49 2.02
N CYS A 335 -6.98 12.23 2.39
CA CYS A 335 -8.08 11.32 2.73
C CYS A 335 -8.86 11.79 3.96
N SER A 336 -8.20 12.45 4.92
CA SER A 336 -8.86 13.12 6.05
C SER A 336 -9.54 14.45 5.71
N GLY A 337 -9.59 14.85 4.43
CA GLY A 337 -10.28 16.06 3.97
C GLY A 337 -9.44 17.34 4.03
N VAL A 338 -8.14 17.26 4.32
CA VAL A 338 -7.24 18.42 4.34
C VAL A 338 -6.89 18.84 2.92
N LYS A 339 -7.19 20.11 2.57
CA LYS A 339 -6.84 20.69 1.27
C LYS A 339 -5.37 21.09 1.22
N LEU A 340 -4.51 20.16 0.81
CA LEU A 340 -3.11 20.44 0.57
C LEU A 340 -2.95 21.32 -0.68
N HIS A 341 -2.44 22.54 -0.51
CA HIS A 341 -2.08 23.39 -1.64
C HIS A 341 -0.64 23.05 -2.04
N ASN A 342 -0.46 22.48 -3.23
CA ASN A 342 0.88 22.37 -3.80
C ASN A 342 1.38 23.79 -4.09
N ARG A 343 2.56 24.14 -3.58
CA ARG A 343 3.31 25.29 -4.06
C ARG A 343 4.05 24.94 -5.34
#